data_AF-A0A2E7D4V8-F1
#
_entry.id   AF-A0A2E7D4V8-F1
#
_cell.length_a   1.000
_cell.length_b   1.000
_cell.length_c   1.000
_cell.angle_alpha   90.00
_cell.angle_beta   90.00
_cell.angle_gamma   90.00
#
_symmetry.space_group_name_H-M   'P 1'
#
loop_
_entity.id
_entity.type
_entity.pdbx_description
1 polymer ?
#
loop_
_entity_poly.entity_id
_entity_poly.type
_entity_poly.pdbx_seq_one_letter_code
_entity_poly.pdbx_strand_id
1 'polypeptide(L)'
;MLQLNKKKLWARRVWGLALMLSLVSCSHANAQRPDRVRSLFQLQHAELRGNFTKKLAELVTYCESQKLEEPADQIRLVIQIENAGGFRKQSLPKAVQAEIAASLPAVERYWQVQLRQRRKDYASKLYLLSRRALKAGLPSYAYTIVQDLARHDPDHRSARALLGFERYGDEWVTPFAASMMRQRKVWHDRFGWLPKAHVERYENGERFTRRGWVSAAKETELRSDFRNAWEVETDHFLV
;
A
#
# COMPACT_ATOMS: atom_id res chain seq x y z
N MET A 1 90.29 -0.85 -20.32
CA MET A 1 89.77 -2.20 -20.01
C MET A 1 88.75 -2.56 -21.08
N LEU A 2 89.13 -3.53 -21.92
CA LEU A 2 88.38 -4.23 -22.97
C LEU A 2 87.15 -4.97 -22.36
N GLN A 3 86.06 -5.33 -23.02
CA GLN A 3 85.53 -5.23 -24.39
C GLN A 3 84.04 -5.65 -24.27
N LEU A 4 83.16 -5.02 -25.04
CA LEU A 4 81.86 -5.59 -25.42
C LEU A 4 82.10 -6.84 -26.31
N ASN A 5 81.16 -7.79 -26.39
CA ASN A 5 80.22 -7.90 -27.53
C ASN A 5 79.61 -9.32 -27.71
N LYS A 6 78.27 -9.39 -27.55
CA LYS A 6 77.25 -10.06 -28.38
C LYS A 6 77.53 -11.43 -29.03
N LYS A 7 76.63 -12.39 -28.76
CA LYS A 7 75.66 -13.04 -29.70
C LYS A 7 74.92 -14.16 -28.90
N LYS A 8 73.59 -14.18 -28.66
CA LYS A 8 72.41 -14.18 -29.57
C LYS A 8 72.51 -15.44 -30.46
N LEU A 9 71.69 -16.51 -30.36
CA LEU A 9 70.24 -16.63 -30.62
C LEU A 9 69.77 -18.10 -30.34
N TRP A 10 68.54 -18.25 -29.86
CA TRP A 10 67.54 -19.31 -30.19
C TRP A 10 67.79 -20.74 -29.62
N ALA A 11 66.81 -21.50 -29.11
CA ALA A 11 65.35 -21.43 -29.24
C ALA A 11 64.63 -22.30 -28.19
N ARG A 12 63.46 -21.82 -27.76
CA ARG A 12 62.18 -22.55 -27.56
C ARG A 12 61.98 -23.51 -26.35
N ARG A 13 60.78 -23.29 -25.75
CA ARG A 13 59.95 -24.16 -24.87
C ARG A 13 60.38 -24.11 -23.38
N VAL A 14 59.53 -23.77 -22.41
CA VAL A 14 58.10 -24.03 -22.22
C VAL A 14 57.49 -22.87 -21.44
N TRP A 15 56.44 -22.26 -22.00
CA TRP A 15 55.50 -21.40 -21.28
C TRP A 15 54.57 -22.29 -20.45
N GLY A 16 54.42 -22.00 -19.16
CA GLY A 16 53.45 -22.71 -18.32
C GLY A 16 53.29 -22.05 -16.96
N LEU A 17 52.08 -21.54 -16.71
CA LEU A 17 51.47 -21.26 -15.40
C LEU A 17 52.00 -20.07 -14.59
N ALA A 18 51.49 -18.87 -14.91
CA ALA A 18 51.29 -17.81 -13.90
C ALA A 18 50.29 -16.74 -14.41
N LEU A 19 49.03 -17.10 -14.67
CA LEU A 19 47.99 -16.08 -14.91
C LEU A 19 46.57 -16.62 -14.71
N MET A 20 46.17 -16.91 -13.47
CA MET A 20 44.77 -17.26 -13.14
C MET A 20 44.46 -16.89 -11.67
N LEU A 21 44.49 -15.60 -11.35
CA LEU A 21 43.96 -15.09 -10.06
C LEU A 21 43.72 -13.58 -10.16
N SER A 22 42.65 -13.16 -10.83
CA SER A 22 42.10 -11.79 -10.71
C SER A 22 40.79 -11.57 -11.48
N LEU A 23 39.78 -12.45 -11.36
CA LEU A 23 38.44 -12.14 -11.90
C LEU A 23 37.28 -12.65 -11.00
N VAL A 24 37.38 -12.52 -9.67
CA VAL A 24 36.23 -12.74 -8.78
C VAL A 24 36.18 -11.69 -7.67
N SER A 25 36.03 -10.41 -8.00
CA SER A 25 35.77 -9.37 -6.98
C SER A 25 34.79 -8.27 -7.36
N CYS A 26 34.18 -8.28 -8.56
CA CYS A 26 33.20 -7.24 -8.91
C CYS A 26 31.75 -7.51 -8.46
N SER A 27 31.41 -8.71 -7.98
CA SER A 27 30.02 -9.04 -7.64
C SER A 27 29.59 -8.59 -6.23
N HIS A 28 30.52 -8.49 -5.27
CA HIS A 28 30.19 -8.10 -3.88
C HIS A 28 29.99 -6.59 -3.70
N ALA A 29 30.68 -5.74 -4.48
CA ALA A 29 30.55 -4.29 -4.36
C ALA A 29 29.20 -3.76 -4.88
N ASN A 30 28.56 -4.49 -5.80
CA ASN A 30 27.30 -4.05 -6.42
C ASN A 30 26.06 -4.45 -5.59
N ALA A 31 26.08 -5.61 -4.93
CA ALA A 31 25.02 -6.05 -4.02
C ALA A 31 24.95 -5.21 -2.73
N GLN A 32 26.08 -4.66 -2.26
CA GLN A 32 26.13 -3.80 -1.08
C GLN A 32 25.50 -2.41 -1.29
N ARG A 33 25.32 -1.96 -2.53
CA ARG A 33 24.75 -0.63 -2.83
C ARG A 33 23.25 -0.54 -2.54
N PRO A 34 22.39 -1.46 -3.04
CA PRO A 34 20.96 -1.47 -2.73
C PRO A 34 20.66 -1.53 -1.23
N ASP A 35 21.41 -2.35 -0.48
CA ASP A 35 21.17 -2.52 0.96
C ASP A 35 21.51 -1.27 1.76
N ARG A 36 22.61 -0.57 1.42
CA ARG A 36 22.98 0.71 2.05
C ARG A 36 21.99 1.82 1.72
N VAL A 37 21.50 1.87 0.48
CA VAL A 37 20.49 2.85 0.08
C VAL A 37 19.17 2.57 0.81
N ARG A 38 18.77 1.30 0.91
CA ARG A 38 17.59 0.89 1.67
C ARG A 38 17.70 1.23 3.15
N SER A 39 18.83 0.94 3.78
CA SER A 39 19.04 1.24 5.20
C SER A 39 18.97 2.75 5.48
N LEU A 40 19.51 3.59 4.57
CA LEU A 40 19.34 5.04 4.66
C LEU A 40 17.87 5.46 4.66
N PHE A 41 17.06 4.93 3.74
CA PHE A 41 15.62 5.24 3.71
C PHE A 41 14.87 4.70 4.93
N GLN A 42 15.28 3.55 5.47
CA GLN A 42 14.73 3.01 6.72
C GLN A 42 15.05 3.91 7.92
N LEU A 43 16.26 4.43 8.00
CA LEU A 43 16.65 5.40 9.04
C LEU A 43 15.82 6.69 8.92
N GLN A 44 15.69 7.25 7.71
CA GLN A 44 14.85 8.44 7.49
C GLN A 44 13.38 8.17 7.85
N HIS A 45 12.86 6.99 7.53
CA HIS A 45 11.51 6.61 7.90
C HIS A 45 11.35 6.54 9.43
N ALA A 46 12.29 5.89 10.13
CA ALA A 46 12.29 5.80 11.59
C ALA A 46 12.41 7.18 12.25
N GLU A 47 13.21 8.08 11.70
CA GLU A 47 13.33 9.47 12.17
C GLU A 47 12.00 10.23 12.02
N LEU A 48 11.35 10.13 10.85
CA LEU A 48 10.04 10.74 10.63
C LEU A 48 9.00 10.20 11.64
N ARG A 49 9.02 8.89 11.90
CA ARG A 49 8.16 8.25 12.89
C ARG A 49 8.44 8.77 14.30
N GLY A 50 9.70 8.83 14.72
CA GLY A 50 10.09 9.35 16.03
C GLY A 50 9.69 10.81 16.24
N ASN A 51 9.80 11.64 15.19
CA ASN A 51 9.34 13.02 15.23
C ASN A 51 7.80 13.11 15.32
N PHE A 52 7.08 12.20 14.65
CA PHE A 52 5.63 12.12 14.74
C PHE A 52 5.16 11.71 16.13
N THR A 53 5.74 10.67 16.72
CA THR A 53 5.37 10.19 18.06
C THR A 53 5.66 11.23 19.16
N LYS A 54 6.75 11.99 19.04
CA LYS A 54 7.02 13.15 19.92
C LYS A 54 5.91 14.20 19.84
N LYS A 55 5.48 14.58 18.63
CA LYS A 55 4.38 15.54 18.42
C LYS A 55 3.03 15.03 18.93
N LEU A 56 2.82 13.70 18.94
CA LEU A 56 1.64 13.10 19.55
C LEU A 56 1.73 13.11 21.07
N ALA A 57 2.91 12.89 21.65
CA ALA A 57 3.11 12.97 23.10
C ALA A 57 2.80 14.38 23.64
N GLU A 58 3.19 15.43 22.90
CA GLU A 58 2.79 16.82 23.21
C GLU A 58 1.26 16.98 23.25
N LEU A 59 0.54 16.31 22.34
CA LEU A 59 -0.92 16.34 22.30
C LEU A 59 -1.55 15.53 23.45
N VAL A 60 -0.92 14.44 23.88
CA VAL A 60 -1.31 13.69 25.08
C VAL A 60 -1.22 14.60 26.31
N THR A 61 -0.11 15.29 26.52
CA THR A 61 0.07 16.24 27.63
C THR A 61 -0.99 17.35 27.59
N TYR A 62 -1.34 17.84 26.40
CA TYR A 62 -2.46 18.78 26.25
C TYR A 62 -3.79 18.16 26.72
N CYS A 63 -4.15 16.96 26.26
CA CYS A 63 -5.39 16.29 26.66
C CYS A 63 -5.45 16.07 28.19
N GLU A 64 -4.35 15.65 28.81
CA GLU A 64 -4.23 15.48 30.27
C GLU A 64 -4.47 16.80 31.01
N SER A 65 -3.87 17.91 30.54
CA SER A 65 -4.07 19.24 31.14
C SER A 65 -5.54 19.71 31.09
N GLN A 66 -6.29 19.21 30.12
CA GLN A 66 -7.72 19.48 29.94
C GLN A 66 -8.63 18.42 30.58
N LYS A 67 -8.06 17.46 31.31
CA LYS A 67 -8.77 16.33 31.94
C LYS A 67 -9.52 15.43 30.95
N LEU A 68 -8.98 15.26 29.74
CA LEU A 68 -9.51 14.39 28.69
C LEU A 68 -8.76 13.05 28.68
N GLU A 69 -9.14 12.14 29.57
CA GLU A 69 -8.47 10.83 29.73
C GLU A 69 -8.65 9.92 28.50
N GLU A 70 -9.89 9.73 28.05
CA GLU A 70 -10.21 8.89 26.88
C GLU A 70 -9.44 9.33 25.60
N PRO A 71 -9.45 10.61 25.18
CA PRO A 71 -8.61 11.07 24.08
C PRO A 71 -7.11 10.87 24.28
N ALA A 72 -6.61 11.07 25.50
CA ALA A 72 -5.20 10.84 25.81
C ALA A 72 -4.83 9.38 25.59
N ASP A 73 -5.65 8.43 26.05
CA ASP A 73 -5.45 7.00 25.89
C ASP A 73 -5.52 6.56 24.43
N GLN A 74 -6.47 7.10 23.65
CA GLN A 74 -6.53 6.86 22.21
C GLN A 74 -5.23 7.28 21.50
N ILE A 75 -4.66 8.43 21.85
CA ILE A 75 -3.43 8.92 21.25
C ILE A 75 -2.22 8.09 21.74
N ARG A 76 -2.17 7.70 23.02
CA ARG A 76 -1.13 6.81 23.56
C ARG A 76 -1.12 5.46 22.84
N LEU A 77 -2.29 4.90 22.55
CA LEU A 77 -2.40 3.66 21.77
C LEU A 77 -1.79 3.81 20.37
N VAL A 78 -2.04 4.95 19.71
CA VAL A 78 -1.41 5.25 18.41
C VAL A 78 0.12 5.28 18.57
N ILE A 79 0.65 5.98 19.58
CA ILE A 79 2.10 6.03 19.84
C ILE A 79 2.69 4.64 20.08
N GLN A 80 2.01 3.79 20.86
CA GLN A 80 2.46 2.41 21.13
C GLN A 80 2.51 1.58 19.86
N ILE A 81 1.48 1.67 19.00
CA ILE A 81 1.43 0.98 17.72
C ILE A 81 2.60 1.41 16.82
N GLU A 82 2.88 2.72 16.75
CA GLU A 82 4.01 3.23 15.96
C GLU A 82 5.35 2.74 16.49
N ASN A 83 5.56 2.78 17.80
CA ASN A 83 6.80 2.34 18.43
C ASN A 83 7.05 0.83 18.28
N ALA A 84 6.00 0.01 18.25
CA ALA A 84 6.12 -1.43 18.04
C ALA A 84 6.68 -1.79 16.66
N GLY A 85 6.71 -0.85 15.70
CA GLY A 85 7.37 -1.01 14.41
C GLY A 85 6.79 -2.10 13.50
N GLY A 86 5.67 -2.69 13.90
CA GLY A 86 5.05 -3.82 13.22
C GLY A 86 4.16 -3.40 12.07
N PHE A 87 4.41 -3.97 10.89
CA PHE A 87 3.52 -3.83 9.74
C PHE A 87 2.24 -4.63 10.00
N ARG A 88 1.19 -3.99 10.50
CA ARG A 88 -0.13 -4.63 10.60
C ARG A 88 -0.83 -4.53 9.25
N LYS A 89 -1.24 -5.68 8.70
CA LYS A 89 -2.15 -5.77 7.55
C LYS A 89 -3.54 -5.32 7.98
N GLN A 90 -3.71 -4.01 8.17
CA GLN A 90 -4.99 -3.40 8.47
C GLN A 90 -5.66 -3.01 7.15
N SER A 91 -6.91 -3.40 6.97
CA SER A 91 -7.72 -2.91 5.85
C SER A 91 -7.90 -1.40 5.98
N LEU A 92 -7.79 -0.69 4.85
CA LEU A 92 -8.07 0.74 4.83
C LEU A 92 -9.59 0.97 4.97
N PRO A 93 -10.02 2.02 5.69
CA PRO A 93 -11.43 2.40 5.74
C PRO A 93 -12.00 2.56 4.32
N LYS A 94 -13.19 2.02 4.08
CA LYS A 94 -13.89 2.21 2.80
C LYS A 94 -14.47 3.63 2.71
N ALA A 95 -15.11 4.10 3.79
CA ALA A 95 -15.67 5.44 3.85
C ALA A 95 -14.57 6.52 3.88
N VAL A 96 -14.82 7.63 3.18
CA VAL A 96 -14.06 8.87 3.31
C VAL A 96 -14.22 9.40 4.74
N GLN A 97 -13.17 9.97 5.31
CA GLN A 97 -13.26 10.49 6.67
C GLN A 97 -14.29 11.61 6.75
N ALA A 98 -15.20 11.47 7.71
CA ALA A 98 -16.17 12.51 8.02
C ALA A 98 -15.46 13.80 8.47
N GLU A 99 -16.09 14.94 8.18
CA GLU A 99 -15.67 16.21 8.72
C GLU A 99 -15.82 16.24 10.25
N ILE A 100 -14.93 16.95 10.93
CA ILE A 100 -15.02 17.13 12.38
C ILE A 100 -16.21 18.06 12.64
N ALA A 101 -17.22 17.57 13.37
CA ALA A 101 -18.45 18.30 13.62
C ALA A 101 -18.17 19.67 14.28
N ALA A 102 -18.74 20.73 13.72
CA ALA A 102 -18.60 22.09 14.24
C ALA A 102 -19.33 22.30 15.58
N SER A 103 -20.30 21.44 15.89
CA SER A 103 -21.06 21.44 17.14
C SER A 103 -20.32 20.84 18.33
N LEU A 104 -19.13 20.25 18.12
CA LEU A 104 -18.34 19.68 19.20
C LEU A 104 -17.85 20.77 20.17
N PRO A 105 -17.71 20.44 21.48
CA PRO A 105 -17.05 21.30 22.44
C PRO A 105 -15.68 21.75 21.93
N ALA A 106 -15.31 23.01 22.18
CA ALA A 106 -14.09 23.61 21.63
C ALA A 106 -12.82 22.80 21.94
N VAL A 107 -12.71 22.26 23.16
CA VAL A 107 -11.58 21.44 23.60
C VAL A 107 -11.53 20.10 22.85
N GLU A 108 -12.67 19.43 22.69
CA GLU A 108 -12.77 18.18 21.92
C GLU A 108 -12.44 18.39 20.44
N ARG A 109 -13.00 19.45 19.87
CA ARG A 109 -12.74 19.83 18.48
C ARG A 109 -11.26 20.12 18.27
N TYR A 110 -10.61 20.80 19.22
CA TYR A 110 -9.21 21.17 19.12
C TYR A 110 -8.31 19.93 19.00
N TRP A 111 -8.39 18.97 19.93
CA TRP A 111 -7.49 17.81 19.87
C TRP A 111 -7.73 16.96 18.62
N GLN A 112 -8.98 16.80 18.17
CA GLN A 112 -9.29 16.05 16.94
C GLN A 112 -8.69 16.73 15.71
N VAL A 113 -8.80 18.06 15.61
CA VAL A 113 -8.18 18.84 14.54
C VAL A 113 -6.65 18.71 14.60
N GLN A 114 -6.05 18.85 15.78
CA GLN A 114 -4.60 18.74 15.98
C GLN A 114 -4.07 17.34 15.62
N LEU A 115 -4.79 16.28 15.97
CA LEU A 115 -4.45 14.91 15.63
C LEU A 115 -4.54 14.68 14.12
N ARG A 116 -5.65 15.10 13.49
CA ARG A 116 -5.85 14.98 12.05
C ARG A 116 -4.76 15.73 11.27
N GLN A 117 -4.42 16.94 11.70
CA GLN A 117 -3.36 17.74 11.09
C GLN A 117 -2.00 17.05 11.20
N ARG A 118 -1.61 16.58 12.40
CA ARG A 118 -0.32 15.87 12.61
C ARG A 118 -0.21 14.62 11.74
N ARG A 119 -1.29 13.86 11.62
CA ARG A 119 -1.34 12.66 10.74
C ARG A 119 -1.15 13.04 9.28
N LYS A 120 -1.81 14.10 8.79
CA LYS A 120 -1.66 14.61 7.42
C LYS A 120 -0.26 15.13 7.13
N ASP A 121 0.33 15.87 8.07
CA ASP A 121 1.70 16.38 7.95
C ASP A 121 2.71 15.22 7.86
N TYR A 122 2.54 14.20 8.70
CA TYR A 122 3.37 13.01 8.68
C TYR A 122 3.20 12.22 7.37
N ALA A 123 1.95 11.97 6.95
CA ALA A 123 1.64 11.29 5.69
C ALA A 123 2.23 12.02 4.47
N SER A 124 2.19 13.36 4.47
CA SER A 124 2.80 14.16 3.40
C SER A 124 4.32 13.95 3.31
N LYS A 125 5.01 13.83 4.45
CA LYS A 125 6.45 13.51 4.48
C LYS A 125 6.74 12.08 4.03
N LEU A 126 5.89 11.12 4.42
CA LEU A 126 5.96 9.73 3.94
C LEU A 126 5.79 9.67 2.42
N TYR A 127 4.87 10.45 1.85
CA TYR A 127 4.69 10.54 0.40
C TYR A 127 5.98 10.97 -0.31
N LEU A 128 6.62 12.03 0.18
CA LEU A 128 7.89 12.49 -0.40
C LEU A 128 9.00 11.45 -0.23
N LEU A 129 9.06 10.75 0.91
CA LEU A 129 10.00 9.67 1.14
C LEU A 129 9.78 8.50 0.17
N SER A 130 8.54 8.08 -0.05
CA SER A 130 8.21 6.97 -0.98
C SER A 130 8.59 7.31 -2.42
N ARG A 131 8.35 8.56 -2.86
CA ARG A 131 8.76 9.01 -4.20
C ARG A 131 10.28 9.00 -4.36
N ARG A 132 11.03 9.39 -3.33
CA ARG A 132 12.51 9.31 -3.35
C ARG A 132 13.01 7.87 -3.34
N ALA A 133 12.42 6.99 -2.53
CA ALA A 133 12.76 5.57 -2.51
C ALA A 133 12.48 4.89 -3.86
N LEU A 134 11.35 5.23 -4.50
CA LEU A 134 11.01 4.73 -5.83
C LEU A 134 12.04 5.19 -6.88
N LYS A 135 12.41 6.48 -6.87
CA LYS A 135 13.46 7.03 -7.76
C LYS A 135 14.82 6.36 -7.53
N ALA A 136 15.09 5.89 -6.31
CA ALA A 136 16.29 5.16 -5.96
C ALA A 136 16.25 3.66 -6.32
N GLY A 137 15.21 3.19 -7.01
CA GLY A 137 15.10 1.79 -7.44
C GLY A 137 14.62 0.84 -6.34
N LEU A 138 13.93 1.34 -5.31
CA LEU A 138 13.40 0.54 -4.19
C LEU A 138 11.86 0.47 -4.23
N PRO A 139 11.23 -0.13 -5.27
CA PRO A 139 9.78 -0.11 -5.44
C PRO A 139 9.03 -0.81 -4.31
N SER A 140 9.49 -1.98 -3.86
CA SER A 140 8.85 -2.71 -2.75
C SER A 140 8.85 -1.89 -1.45
N TYR A 141 9.96 -1.19 -1.16
CA TYR A 141 10.04 -0.35 0.03
C TYR A 141 9.22 0.93 -0.11
N ALA A 142 9.19 1.55 -1.29
CA ALA A 142 8.30 2.66 -1.58
C ALA A 142 6.82 2.27 -1.38
N TYR A 143 6.44 1.06 -1.81
CA TYR A 143 5.10 0.52 -1.58
C TYR A 143 4.77 0.34 -0.09
N THR A 144 5.72 -0.18 0.71
CA THR A 144 5.61 -0.25 2.17
C THR A 144 5.35 1.14 2.79
N ILE A 145 6.06 2.18 2.33
CA ILE A 145 5.84 3.55 2.81
C ILE A 145 4.46 4.09 2.40
N VAL A 146 3.98 3.77 1.18
CA VAL A 146 2.64 4.19 0.70
C VAL A 146 1.53 3.56 1.53
N GLN A 147 1.66 2.28 1.89
CA GLN A 147 0.74 1.61 2.79
C GLN A 147 0.72 2.26 4.18
N ASP A 148 1.87 2.66 4.70
CA ASP A 148 1.97 3.36 5.99
C ASP A 148 1.32 4.75 5.94
N LEU A 149 1.64 5.51 4.89
CA LEU A 149 0.99 6.78 4.57
C LEU A 149 -0.54 6.65 4.60
N ALA A 150 -1.09 5.65 3.90
CA ALA A 150 -2.55 5.47 3.80
C ALA A 150 -3.20 5.10 5.15
N ARG A 151 -2.45 4.54 6.11
CA ARG A 151 -2.93 4.33 7.48
C ARG A 151 -3.08 5.66 8.22
N HIS A 152 -2.16 6.61 8.00
CA HIS A 152 -2.18 7.91 8.68
C HIS A 152 -3.15 8.89 8.03
N ASP A 153 -3.14 8.95 6.69
CA ASP A 153 -4.10 9.72 5.89
C ASP A 153 -4.86 8.81 4.91
N PRO A 154 -5.90 8.11 5.40
CA PRO A 154 -6.79 7.28 4.60
C PRO A 154 -7.41 7.96 3.38
N ASP A 155 -7.48 9.29 3.33
CA ASP A 155 -8.08 10.01 2.20
C ASP A 155 -7.02 10.63 1.27
N HIS A 156 -5.75 10.28 1.45
CA HIS A 156 -4.68 10.77 0.59
C HIS A 156 -4.83 10.21 -0.84
N ARG A 157 -5.37 11.04 -1.75
CA ARG A 157 -5.71 10.67 -3.14
C ARG A 157 -4.62 9.88 -3.85
N SER A 158 -3.39 10.37 -3.83
CA SER A 158 -2.30 9.70 -4.55
C SER A 158 -1.92 8.35 -3.94
N ALA A 159 -2.11 8.18 -2.63
CA ALA A 159 -1.79 6.91 -1.97
C ALA A 159 -2.88 5.88 -2.27
N ARG A 160 -4.15 6.29 -2.21
CA ARG A 160 -5.29 5.47 -2.64
C ARG A 160 -5.14 5.01 -4.09
N ALA A 161 -4.82 5.92 -5.00
CA ALA A 161 -4.59 5.59 -6.41
C ALA A 161 -3.46 4.57 -6.59
N LEU A 162 -2.32 4.77 -5.91
CA LEU A 162 -1.19 3.81 -5.94
C LEU A 162 -1.56 2.43 -5.37
N LEU A 163 -2.54 2.38 -4.46
CA LEU A 163 -3.05 1.14 -3.87
C LEU A 163 -4.25 0.55 -4.66
N GLY A 164 -4.58 1.10 -5.84
CA GLY A 164 -5.63 0.58 -6.71
C GLY A 164 -7.05 1.03 -6.33
N PHE A 165 -7.20 2.15 -5.61
CA PHE A 165 -8.50 2.72 -5.24
C PHE A 165 -8.75 4.06 -5.92
N GLU A 166 -10.03 4.32 -6.20
CA GLU A 166 -10.55 5.62 -6.60
C GLU A 166 -11.71 6.04 -5.71
N ARG A 167 -12.00 7.35 -5.68
CA ARG A 167 -13.11 7.90 -4.90
C ARG A 167 -14.38 7.86 -5.74
N TYR A 168 -15.45 7.27 -5.20
CA TYR A 168 -16.79 7.32 -5.74
C TYR A 168 -17.77 7.74 -4.65
N GLY A 169 -18.30 8.97 -4.75
CA GLY A 169 -19.09 9.57 -3.67
C GLY A 169 -18.28 9.72 -2.39
N ASP A 170 -18.78 9.14 -1.30
CA ASP A 170 -18.15 9.15 0.03
C ASP A 170 -17.42 7.84 0.35
N GLU A 171 -17.10 7.05 -0.68
CA GLU A 171 -16.34 5.81 -0.54
C GLU A 171 -15.08 5.78 -1.43
N TRP A 172 -14.09 5.04 -0.95
CA TRP A 172 -12.95 4.56 -1.71
C TRP A 172 -13.21 3.14 -2.17
N VAL A 173 -13.20 2.94 -3.48
CA VAL A 173 -13.58 1.69 -4.13
C VAL A 173 -12.55 1.30 -5.20
N THR A 174 -12.56 0.05 -5.63
CA THR A 174 -11.77 -0.36 -6.80
C THR A 174 -12.37 0.26 -8.07
N PRO A 175 -11.58 0.44 -9.14
CA PRO A 175 -12.10 0.93 -10.42
C PRO A 175 -13.26 0.09 -10.99
N PHE A 176 -13.21 -1.24 -10.79
CA PHE A 176 -14.29 -2.13 -11.20
C PHE A 176 -15.56 -1.92 -10.36
N ALA A 177 -15.44 -1.83 -9.04
CA ALA A 177 -16.57 -1.50 -8.17
C ALA A 177 -17.19 -0.14 -8.53
N ALA A 178 -16.37 0.88 -8.79
CA ALA A 178 -16.86 2.17 -9.27
C ALA A 178 -17.61 2.05 -10.61
N SER A 179 -17.11 1.24 -11.55
CA SER A 179 -17.80 0.95 -12.81
C SER A 179 -19.18 0.31 -12.57
N MET A 180 -19.28 -0.66 -11.66
CA MET A 180 -20.54 -1.29 -11.30
C MET A 180 -21.53 -0.30 -10.66
N MET A 181 -21.04 0.56 -9.76
CA MET A 181 -21.86 1.60 -9.13
C MET A 181 -22.37 2.65 -10.13
N ARG A 182 -21.55 3.05 -11.12
CA ARG A 182 -21.99 3.93 -12.23
C ARG A 182 -23.11 3.29 -13.05
N GLN A 183 -23.10 1.97 -13.21
CA GLN A 183 -24.15 1.19 -13.85
C GLN A 183 -25.38 0.97 -12.95
N ARG A 184 -25.47 1.65 -11.79
CA ARG A 184 -26.55 1.52 -10.80
C ARG A 184 -26.71 0.08 -10.27
N LYS A 185 -25.61 -0.67 -10.25
CA LYS A 185 -25.55 -1.96 -9.56
C LYS A 185 -25.16 -1.76 -8.10
N VAL A 186 -25.60 -2.67 -7.26
CA VAL A 186 -25.28 -2.75 -5.84
C VAL A 186 -24.62 -4.10 -5.58
N TRP A 187 -23.67 -4.12 -4.66
CA TRP A 187 -23.07 -5.36 -4.20
C TRP A 187 -24.07 -6.12 -3.33
N HIS A 188 -24.24 -7.40 -3.58
CA HIS A 188 -25.01 -8.33 -2.78
C HIS A 188 -24.13 -9.51 -2.38
N ASP A 189 -24.06 -9.83 -1.09
CA ASP A 189 -23.07 -10.79 -0.56
C ASP A 189 -23.16 -12.20 -1.17
N ARG A 190 -24.34 -12.63 -1.60
CA ARG A 190 -24.56 -13.95 -2.22
C ARG A 190 -24.49 -13.97 -3.74
N PHE A 191 -24.70 -12.83 -4.40
CA PHE A 191 -24.96 -12.77 -5.84
C PHE A 191 -24.02 -11.80 -6.57
N GLY A 192 -23.16 -11.10 -5.85
CA GLY A 192 -22.26 -10.09 -6.40
C GLY A 192 -23.01 -8.84 -6.85
N TRP A 193 -22.55 -8.24 -7.94
CA TRP A 193 -23.09 -6.99 -8.47
C TRP A 193 -24.43 -7.20 -9.20
N LEU A 194 -25.51 -6.68 -8.62
CA LEU A 194 -26.86 -6.75 -9.20
C LEU A 194 -27.43 -5.35 -9.46
N PRO A 195 -28.21 -5.12 -10.52
CA PRO A 195 -29.04 -3.92 -10.61
C PRO A 195 -29.89 -3.78 -9.35
N LYS A 196 -29.97 -2.59 -8.77
CA LYS A 196 -30.70 -2.38 -7.50
C LYS A 196 -32.13 -2.91 -7.53
N ALA A 197 -32.82 -2.77 -8.67
CA ALA A 197 -34.20 -3.23 -8.87
C ALA A 197 -34.34 -4.77 -8.91
N HIS A 198 -33.23 -5.52 -9.01
CA HIS A 198 -33.25 -6.97 -9.14
C HIS A 198 -33.03 -7.69 -7.80
N VAL A 199 -32.56 -6.98 -6.76
CA VAL A 199 -32.14 -7.57 -5.48
C VAL A 199 -33.26 -8.39 -4.84
N GLU A 200 -34.44 -7.79 -4.67
CA GLU A 200 -35.58 -8.44 -4.02
C GLU A 200 -36.00 -9.75 -4.74
N ARG A 201 -36.01 -9.74 -6.08
CA ARG A 201 -36.33 -10.94 -6.87
C ARG A 201 -35.29 -12.03 -6.70
N TYR A 202 -34.02 -11.66 -6.62
CA TYR A 202 -32.92 -12.60 -6.36
C TYR A 202 -33.02 -13.23 -4.97
N GLU A 203 -33.37 -12.43 -3.96
CA GLU A 203 -33.65 -12.90 -2.60
C GLU A 203 -34.86 -13.85 -2.55
N ASN A 204 -35.89 -13.58 -3.36
CA ASN A 204 -37.07 -14.44 -3.55
C ASN A 204 -36.81 -15.70 -4.39
N GLY A 205 -35.56 -15.96 -4.78
CA GLY A 205 -35.18 -17.18 -5.51
C GLY A 205 -35.43 -17.13 -7.02
N GLU A 206 -35.72 -15.96 -7.57
CA GLU A 206 -35.79 -15.74 -9.02
C GLU A 206 -34.41 -15.33 -9.57
N ARG A 207 -34.21 -15.53 -10.86
CA ARG A 207 -32.94 -15.32 -11.56
C ARG A 207 -33.16 -14.70 -12.91
N PHE A 208 -32.36 -13.71 -13.24
CA PHE A 208 -32.47 -13.00 -14.51
C PHE A 208 -31.59 -13.67 -15.57
N THR A 209 -32.21 -14.13 -16.66
CA THR A 209 -31.55 -14.75 -17.82
C THR A 209 -31.79 -13.92 -19.08
N ARG A 210 -31.14 -14.28 -20.19
CA ARG A 210 -31.43 -13.67 -21.51
C ARG A 210 -32.91 -13.80 -21.93
N ARG A 211 -33.63 -14.78 -21.38
CA ARG A 211 -35.06 -15.04 -21.67
C ARG A 211 -36.00 -14.43 -20.63
N GLY A 212 -35.48 -13.64 -19.68
CA GLY A 212 -36.22 -13.06 -18.57
C GLY A 212 -36.02 -13.80 -17.26
N TRP A 213 -36.98 -13.65 -16.35
CA TRP A 213 -36.92 -14.19 -14.99
C TRP A 213 -37.30 -15.68 -14.96
N VAL A 214 -36.51 -16.49 -14.25
CA VAL A 214 -36.74 -17.92 -14.02
C VAL A 214 -36.48 -18.26 -12.55
N SER A 215 -36.92 -19.43 -12.09
CA SER A 215 -36.56 -19.90 -10.73
C SER A 215 -35.09 -20.29 -10.66
N ALA A 216 -34.50 -20.23 -9.45
CA ALA A 216 -33.12 -20.68 -9.22
C ALA A 216 -32.87 -22.14 -9.62
N ALA A 217 -33.87 -23.02 -9.43
CA ALA A 217 -33.80 -24.40 -9.88
C ALA A 217 -33.69 -24.51 -11.40
N LYS A 218 -34.51 -23.74 -12.13
CA LYS A 218 -34.46 -23.72 -13.60
C LYS A 218 -33.18 -23.11 -14.14
N GLU A 219 -32.67 -22.07 -13.48
CA GLU A 219 -31.37 -21.48 -13.78
C GLU A 219 -30.24 -22.52 -13.65
N THR A 220 -30.27 -23.32 -12.58
CA THR A 220 -29.26 -24.36 -12.32
C THR A 220 -29.27 -25.43 -13.41
N GLU A 221 -30.45 -25.87 -13.83
CA GLU A 221 -30.62 -26.79 -14.97
C GLU A 221 -30.04 -26.18 -16.26
N LEU A 222 -30.37 -24.92 -16.57
CA LEU A 222 -29.85 -24.23 -17.76
C LEU A 222 -28.33 -24.10 -17.76
N ARG A 223 -27.73 -23.81 -16.61
CA ARG A 223 -26.29 -23.62 -16.44
C ARG A 223 -25.50 -24.91 -16.24
N SER A 224 -26.18 -26.07 -16.19
CA SER A 224 -25.51 -27.37 -16.24
C SER A 224 -24.84 -27.63 -17.59
N ASP A 225 -25.35 -27.00 -18.66
CA ASP A 225 -24.71 -26.97 -19.97
C ASP A 225 -23.62 -25.89 -19.98
N PHE A 226 -22.37 -26.29 -20.24
CA PHE A 226 -21.22 -25.40 -20.24
C PHE A 226 -21.34 -24.27 -21.30
N ARG A 227 -22.14 -24.46 -22.35
CA ARG A 227 -22.45 -23.41 -23.32
C ARG A 227 -23.21 -22.22 -22.72
N ASN A 228 -23.81 -22.42 -21.54
CA ASN A 228 -24.52 -21.42 -20.74
C ASN A 228 -23.90 -21.27 -19.34
N ALA A 229 -22.60 -21.55 -19.19
CA ALA A 229 -21.92 -21.47 -17.91
C ALA A 229 -22.01 -20.06 -17.29
N TRP A 230 -21.71 -19.99 -15.99
CA TRP A 230 -21.53 -18.72 -15.32
C TRP A 230 -20.27 -18.03 -15.83
N GLU A 231 -20.38 -16.74 -16.12
CA GLU A 231 -19.24 -15.86 -16.28
C GLU A 231 -19.25 -14.89 -15.09
N VAL A 232 -18.17 -14.90 -14.30
CA VAL A 232 -18.02 -14.05 -13.12
C VAL A 232 -16.86 -13.09 -13.35
N GLU A 233 -17.20 -11.84 -13.63
CA GLU A 233 -16.22 -10.76 -13.69
C GLU A 233 -15.91 -10.25 -12.28
N THR A 234 -14.64 -10.22 -11.92
CA THR A 234 -14.11 -9.70 -10.66
C THR A 234 -13.12 -8.56 -10.92
N ASP A 235 -12.57 -7.94 -9.87
CA ASP A 235 -11.59 -6.85 -10.01
C ASP A 235 -10.36 -7.24 -10.86
N HIS A 236 -10.01 -8.53 -10.93
CA HIS A 236 -8.76 -9.02 -11.53
C HIS A 236 -8.93 -10.19 -12.51
N PHE A 237 -10.07 -10.85 -12.52
CA PHE A 237 -10.28 -12.08 -13.28
C PHE A 237 -11.68 -12.11 -13.90
N LEU A 238 -11.76 -12.69 -15.09
CA LEU A 238 -12.99 -13.23 -15.64
C LEU A 238 -12.88 -14.75 -15.49
N VAL A 239 -13.79 -15.34 -14.71
CA VAL A 239 -13.87 -16.79 -14.44
C VAL A 239 -15.10 -17.37 -15.10
#